data_AF-A0AAV4I846-F1
#
_entry.id   AF-A0AAV4I846-F1
#
_cell.length_a   1.000
_cell.length_b   1.000
_cell.length_c   1.000
_cell.angle_alpha   90.00
_cell.angle_beta   90.00
_cell.angle_gamma   90.00
#
_symmetry.space_group_name_H-M   'P 1'
#
loop_
_entity.id
_entity.type
_entity.pdbx_description
1 polymer ?
#
loop_
_entity_poly.entity_id
_entity_poly.type
_entity_poly.pdbx_seq_one_letter_code
_entity_poly.pdbx_strand_id
1 'polypeptide(L)'
;MFFSSTDKTVKDNFTKQQAAVDTLIAVLQIVTCDHIVSNVINIFIEVVGKAQPTKRATVLVNHGLTTVLFQIMKLAHTGDISLPDDVLLAIHVLLSRVGHKDRKFAVKARLHQSLMLTLNMVKSNSHNFRNLQPLLSVLKMYTSNSVNASYLGKHNSINIMFKIISACGRRHTVDLKLALENLNNMTKSKSNSARLVGMGGVPQLLALHADWQAMDIKHRFLLIRKSVLNILKNITNLKSGQKALQEAGGIQILYENALEASDCRDMESMVLLATVIMRKCFPRNKLPIMSTLNPVLFPLPQSASHTPECYFLPNFPANQGKSSSFQTYGPIPSRFTQTSSLENFISDKVGKVCEAFKSLMQSGNDIVGRWC
;
A
#
# COMPACT_ATOMS: atom_id res chain seq x y z
N MET A 1 -34.30 12.37 -12.50
CA MET A 1 -32.91 12.24 -13.00
C MET A 1 -32.92 12.51 -14.50
N PHE A 2 -33.06 13.77 -14.90
CA PHE A 2 -32.87 14.24 -16.28
C PHE A 2 -31.70 15.23 -16.23
N PHE A 3 -30.48 14.78 -16.52
CA PHE A 3 -29.45 15.74 -16.90
C PHE A 3 -29.86 16.23 -18.28
N SER A 4 -30.17 17.52 -18.40
CA SER A 4 -30.61 18.12 -19.66
C SER A 4 -29.52 17.89 -20.71
N SER A 5 -29.86 17.22 -21.82
CA SER A 5 -28.94 16.98 -22.93
C SER A 5 -28.38 18.29 -23.50
N THR A 6 -29.07 19.41 -23.27
CA THR A 6 -28.67 20.78 -23.61
C THR A 6 -27.42 21.24 -22.84
N ASP A 7 -27.35 21.06 -21.52
CA ASP A 7 -26.19 21.48 -20.71
C ASP A 7 -24.91 20.72 -21.09
N LYS A 8 -25.08 19.47 -21.54
CA LYS A 8 -23.96 18.66 -22.05
C LYS A 8 -23.40 19.27 -23.34
N THR A 9 -24.28 19.55 -24.31
CA THR A 9 -23.91 20.08 -25.62
C THR A 9 -23.25 21.46 -25.52
N VAL A 10 -23.77 22.33 -24.65
CA VAL A 10 -23.18 23.67 -24.41
C VAL A 10 -21.74 23.57 -23.93
N LYS A 11 -21.47 22.71 -22.94
CA LYS A 11 -20.12 22.54 -22.38
C LYS A 11 -19.15 21.89 -23.35
N ASP A 12 -19.62 20.93 -24.16
CA ASP A 12 -18.80 20.32 -25.21
C ASP A 12 -18.47 21.36 -26.31
N ASN A 13 -19.44 22.18 -26.70
CA ASN A 13 -19.24 23.26 -27.67
C ASN A 13 -18.26 24.32 -27.15
N PHE A 14 -18.34 24.69 -25.87
CA PHE A 14 -17.36 25.60 -25.25
C PHE A 14 -15.93 25.07 -25.39
N THR A 15 -15.70 23.78 -25.09
CA THR A 15 -14.35 23.21 -25.23
C THR A 15 -13.85 23.07 -26.67
N LYS A 16 -14.72 23.20 -27.67
CA LYS A 16 -14.33 23.26 -29.08
C LYS A 16 -13.90 24.67 -29.51
N GLN A 17 -14.34 25.70 -28.78
CA GLN A 17 -13.95 27.09 -29.02
C GLN A 17 -12.57 27.35 -28.39
N GLN A 18 -11.51 26.89 -29.05
CA GLN A 18 -10.13 26.99 -28.56
C GLN A 18 -9.76 28.42 -28.14
N ALA A 19 -10.10 29.42 -28.97
CA ALA A 19 -9.83 30.83 -28.67
C ALA A 19 -10.47 31.32 -27.36
N ALA A 20 -11.69 30.86 -27.02
CA ALA A 20 -12.35 31.23 -25.77
C ALA A 20 -11.64 30.61 -24.56
N VAL A 21 -11.23 29.34 -24.68
CA VAL A 21 -10.42 28.65 -23.65
C VAL A 21 -9.10 29.37 -23.43
N ASP A 22 -8.37 29.67 -24.51
CA ASP A 22 -7.08 30.36 -24.45
C ASP A 22 -7.21 31.77 -23.86
N THR A 23 -8.28 32.49 -24.21
CA THR A 23 -8.56 33.82 -23.64
C THR A 23 -8.77 33.75 -22.13
N LEU A 24 -9.58 32.81 -21.65
CA LEU A 24 -9.78 32.65 -20.20
C LEU A 24 -8.50 32.22 -19.46
N ILE A 25 -7.66 31.38 -20.08
CA ILE A 25 -6.36 31.00 -19.51
C ILE A 25 -5.43 32.21 -19.48
N ALA A 26 -5.40 33.05 -20.53
CA ALA A 26 -4.63 34.28 -20.56
C ALA A 26 -5.10 35.27 -19.48
N VAL A 27 -6.42 35.38 -19.26
CA VAL A 27 -6.97 36.18 -18.15
C VAL A 27 -6.42 35.69 -16.81
N LEU A 28 -6.38 34.37 -16.56
CA LEU A 28 -5.79 33.80 -15.34
C LEU A 28 -4.28 34.06 -15.21
N GLN A 29 -3.55 34.27 -16.32
CA GLN A 29 -2.12 34.58 -16.29
C GLN A 29 -1.84 36.05 -16.00
N ILE A 30 -2.71 36.94 -16.45
CA ILE A 30 -2.49 38.40 -16.41
C ILE A 30 -3.16 39.02 -15.19
N VAL A 31 -4.38 38.58 -14.87
CA VAL A 31 -5.21 39.21 -13.83
C VAL A 31 -5.00 38.53 -12.49
N THR A 32 -4.69 39.33 -11.48
CA THR A 32 -4.47 38.87 -10.08
C THR A 32 -5.64 39.20 -9.14
N CYS A 33 -6.68 39.89 -9.63
CA CYS A 33 -7.89 40.18 -8.86
C CYS A 33 -8.61 38.88 -8.46
N ASP A 34 -8.85 38.72 -7.16
CA ASP A 34 -9.46 37.53 -6.54
C ASP A 34 -10.84 37.21 -7.11
N HIS A 35 -11.70 38.20 -7.34
CA HIS A 35 -13.02 38.02 -7.92
C HIS A 35 -12.96 37.50 -9.37
N ILE A 36 -12.08 38.06 -10.19
CA ILE A 36 -11.93 37.64 -11.59
C ILE A 36 -11.34 36.23 -11.66
N VAL A 37 -10.28 35.97 -10.87
CA VAL A 37 -9.71 34.63 -10.75
C VAL A 37 -10.78 33.64 -10.33
N SER A 38 -11.52 33.92 -9.26
CA SER A 38 -12.60 33.07 -8.76
C SER A 38 -13.65 32.77 -9.83
N ASN A 39 -14.12 33.79 -10.55
CA ASN A 39 -15.12 33.64 -11.61
C ASN A 39 -14.62 32.74 -12.74
N VAL A 40 -13.39 32.96 -13.21
CA VAL A 40 -12.81 32.15 -14.30
C VAL A 40 -12.57 30.71 -13.84
N ILE A 41 -12.10 30.49 -12.61
CA ILE A 41 -11.95 29.15 -12.03
C ILE A 41 -13.31 28.45 -11.96
N ASN A 42 -14.37 29.13 -11.52
CA ASN A 42 -15.71 28.57 -11.43
C ASN A 42 -16.30 28.24 -12.80
N ILE A 43 -16.04 29.06 -13.82
CA ILE A 43 -16.38 28.75 -15.22
C ILE A 43 -15.73 27.43 -15.63
N PHE A 44 -14.42 27.27 -15.40
CA PHE A 44 -13.73 26.01 -15.74
C PHE A 44 -14.25 24.80 -14.95
N ILE A 45 -14.58 24.98 -13.66
CA ILE A 45 -15.21 23.93 -12.85
C ILE A 45 -16.53 23.47 -13.48
N GLU A 46 -17.37 24.42 -13.93
CA GLU A 46 -18.67 24.15 -14.52
C GLU A 46 -18.56 23.49 -15.89
N VAL A 47 -17.62 23.98 -16.73
CA VAL A 47 -17.29 23.42 -18.05
C VAL A 47 -16.88 21.96 -17.93
N VAL A 48 -15.95 21.63 -17.02
CA VAL A 48 -15.53 20.24 -16.80
C VAL A 48 -16.72 19.37 -16.36
N GLY A 49 -17.52 19.88 -15.43
CA GLY A 49 -18.76 19.24 -14.97
C GLY A 49 -18.55 17.84 -14.38
N LYS A 50 -19.65 17.07 -14.24
CA LYS A 50 -19.65 15.71 -13.66
C LYS A 50 -19.87 14.59 -14.70
N ALA A 51 -20.48 14.88 -15.85
CA ALA A 51 -20.96 13.86 -16.79
C ALA A 51 -19.88 13.31 -17.75
N GLN A 52 -18.98 14.17 -18.26
CA GLN A 52 -17.85 13.77 -19.12
C GLN A 52 -16.55 14.53 -18.76
N PRO A 53 -16.12 14.51 -17.49
CA PRO A 53 -14.97 15.29 -17.04
C PRO A 53 -13.70 14.92 -17.81
N THR A 54 -13.56 13.65 -18.20
CA THR A 54 -12.36 13.08 -18.83
C THR A 54 -11.95 13.76 -20.13
N LYS A 55 -12.89 13.97 -21.07
CA LYS A 55 -12.56 14.57 -22.39
C LYS A 55 -12.24 16.05 -22.25
N ARG A 56 -13.06 16.78 -21.49
CA ARG A 56 -12.92 18.23 -21.27
C ARG A 56 -11.66 18.54 -20.46
N ALA A 57 -11.36 17.73 -19.44
CA ALA A 57 -10.11 17.82 -18.71
C ALA A 57 -8.88 17.67 -19.62
N THR A 58 -8.89 16.72 -20.58
CA THR A 58 -7.79 16.55 -21.53
C THR A 58 -7.59 17.80 -22.36
N VAL A 59 -8.66 18.40 -22.91
CA VAL A 59 -8.57 19.65 -23.67
C VAL A 59 -7.95 20.76 -22.83
N LEU A 60 -8.50 21.02 -21.64
CA LEU A 60 -7.98 22.08 -20.76
C LEU A 60 -6.52 21.87 -20.34
N VAL A 61 -6.11 20.62 -20.10
CA VAL A 61 -4.71 20.29 -19.79
C VAL A 61 -3.80 20.54 -21.00
N ASN A 62 -4.25 20.22 -22.22
CA ASN A 62 -3.49 20.48 -23.44
C ASN A 62 -3.31 21.98 -23.70
N HIS A 63 -4.28 22.81 -23.32
CA HIS A 63 -4.17 24.27 -23.33
C HIS A 63 -3.35 24.84 -22.14
N GLY A 64 -2.75 23.98 -21.31
CA GLY A 64 -1.83 24.43 -20.25
C GLY A 64 -2.49 24.91 -18.96
N LEU A 65 -3.80 24.71 -18.77
CA LEU A 65 -4.55 25.18 -17.61
C LEU A 65 -3.88 24.80 -16.28
N THR A 66 -3.47 23.54 -16.11
CA THR A 66 -2.83 23.07 -14.86
C THR A 66 -1.55 23.83 -14.53
N THR A 67 -0.76 24.21 -15.53
CA THR A 67 0.45 25.00 -15.33
C THR A 67 0.11 26.39 -14.78
N VAL A 68 -0.90 27.05 -15.34
CA VAL A 68 -1.36 28.36 -14.88
C VAL A 68 -1.92 28.30 -13.46
N LEU A 69 -2.71 27.27 -13.14
CA LEU A 69 -3.20 27.08 -11.77
C LEU A 69 -2.05 26.93 -10.76
N PHE A 70 -1.01 26.16 -11.10
CA PHE A 70 0.16 26.04 -10.24
C PHE A 70 0.98 27.33 -10.16
N GLN A 71 1.06 28.11 -11.24
CA GLN A 71 1.67 29.44 -11.24
C GLN A 71 0.94 30.37 -10.24
N ILE A 72 -0.39 30.42 -10.29
CA ILE A 72 -1.21 31.22 -9.36
C ILE A 72 -0.98 30.76 -7.91
N MET A 73 -0.99 29.44 -7.65
CA MET A 73 -0.70 28.91 -6.31
C MET A 73 0.71 29.26 -5.83
N LYS A 74 1.69 29.30 -6.73
CA LYS A 74 3.06 29.74 -6.40
C LYS A 74 3.07 31.19 -5.95
N LEU A 75 2.43 32.08 -6.71
CA LEU A 75 2.32 33.51 -6.37
C LEU A 75 1.62 33.72 -5.02
N ALA A 76 0.55 32.96 -4.76
CA ALA A 76 -0.14 33.00 -3.48
C ALA A 76 0.74 32.47 -2.33
N HIS A 77 1.59 31.47 -2.60
CA HIS A 77 2.52 30.93 -1.61
C HIS A 77 3.67 31.90 -1.28
N THR A 78 4.19 32.62 -2.26
CA THR A 78 5.27 33.60 -2.09
C THR A 78 4.81 34.94 -1.52
N GLY A 79 3.49 35.19 -1.52
CA GLY A 79 2.90 36.45 -1.06
C GLY A 79 2.84 37.53 -2.13
N ASP A 80 3.15 37.20 -3.39
CA ASP A 80 3.07 38.13 -4.52
C ASP A 80 1.61 38.49 -4.85
N ILE A 81 0.68 37.59 -4.53
CA ILE A 81 -0.78 37.84 -4.57
C ILE A 81 -1.42 37.35 -3.27
N SER A 82 -2.48 38.03 -2.84
CA SER A 82 -3.33 37.58 -1.74
C SER A 82 -4.61 36.99 -2.31
N LEU A 83 -4.84 35.69 -2.06
CA LEU A 83 -6.07 35.00 -2.47
C LEU A 83 -6.80 34.48 -1.24
N PRO A 84 -8.12 34.70 -1.13
CA PRO A 84 -8.93 34.07 -0.08
C PRO A 84 -8.88 32.54 -0.14
N ASP A 85 -9.04 31.90 1.01
CA ASP A 85 -9.05 30.42 1.13
C ASP A 85 -10.08 29.77 0.22
N ASP A 86 -11.25 30.40 0.01
CA ASP A 86 -12.29 29.90 -0.89
C ASP A 86 -11.84 29.86 -2.36
N VAL A 87 -11.04 30.83 -2.80
CA VAL A 87 -10.48 30.85 -4.16
C VAL A 87 -9.42 29.76 -4.31
N LEU A 88 -8.56 29.60 -3.30
CA LEU A 88 -7.59 28.49 -3.27
C LEU A 88 -8.30 27.13 -3.26
N LEU A 89 -9.40 26.98 -2.52
CA LEU A 89 -10.22 25.78 -2.52
C LEU A 89 -10.83 25.52 -3.90
N ALA A 90 -11.36 26.54 -4.57
CA ALA A 90 -11.88 26.42 -5.93
C ALA A 90 -10.79 25.95 -6.91
N ILE A 91 -9.57 26.48 -6.80
CA ILE A 91 -8.42 26.00 -7.59
C ILE A 91 -8.16 24.51 -7.33
N HIS A 92 -8.18 24.06 -6.06
CA HIS A 92 -8.00 22.64 -5.74
C HIS A 92 -9.16 21.76 -6.23
N VAL A 93 -10.40 22.26 -6.21
CA VAL A 93 -11.55 21.56 -6.82
C VAL A 93 -11.30 21.38 -8.31
N LEU A 94 -10.89 22.43 -9.02
CA LEU A 94 -10.58 22.34 -10.45
C LEU A 94 -9.43 21.37 -10.71
N LEU A 95 -8.32 21.49 -9.99
CA LEU A 95 -7.17 20.59 -10.07
C LEU A 95 -7.57 19.13 -9.81
N SER A 96 -8.43 18.86 -8.82
CA SER A 96 -8.91 17.50 -8.55
C SER A 96 -9.66 16.87 -9.73
N ARG A 97 -10.33 17.71 -10.55
CA ARG A 97 -11.07 17.27 -11.72
C ARG A 97 -10.21 17.13 -12.96
N VAL A 98 -9.21 18.00 -13.18
CA VAL A 98 -8.40 17.99 -14.41
C VAL A 98 -7.04 17.30 -14.26
N GLY A 99 -6.49 17.23 -13.05
CA GLY A 99 -5.11 16.83 -12.81
C GLY A 99 -4.75 15.42 -13.23
N HIS A 100 -5.71 14.49 -13.20
CA HIS A 100 -5.51 13.09 -13.62
C HIS A 100 -5.20 12.95 -15.12
N LYS A 101 -5.39 14.01 -15.93
CA LYS A 101 -5.01 14.07 -17.34
C LYS A 101 -3.63 14.68 -17.58
N ASP A 102 -3.01 15.27 -16.57
CA ASP A 102 -1.66 15.84 -16.68
C ASP A 102 -0.60 14.85 -16.18
N ARG A 103 0.15 14.25 -17.12
CA ARG A 103 1.22 13.29 -16.78
C ARG A 103 2.35 13.92 -15.95
N LYS A 104 2.55 15.24 -16.05
CA LYS A 104 3.58 15.98 -15.32
C LYS A 104 3.03 16.65 -14.05
N PHE A 105 1.78 16.37 -13.67
CA PHE A 105 1.09 17.04 -12.55
C PHE A 105 1.93 17.09 -11.26
N ALA A 106 2.44 15.95 -10.80
CA ALA A 106 3.23 15.86 -9.58
C ALA A 106 4.56 16.64 -9.69
N VAL A 107 5.18 16.66 -10.88
CA VAL A 107 6.43 17.39 -11.11
C VAL A 107 6.17 18.90 -11.11
N LYS A 108 5.11 19.35 -11.80
CA LYS A 108 4.69 20.76 -11.79
C LYS A 108 4.38 21.25 -10.38
N ALA A 109 3.62 20.48 -9.61
CA ALA A 109 3.31 20.80 -8.22
C ALA A 109 4.57 21.08 -7.38
N ARG A 110 5.60 20.24 -7.54
CA ARG A 110 6.88 20.42 -6.85
C ARG A 110 7.62 21.67 -7.33
N LEU A 111 7.74 21.88 -8.65
CA LEU A 111 8.45 23.02 -9.22
C LEU A 111 7.79 24.37 -8.87
N HIS A 112 6.47 24.38 -8.73
CA HIS A 112 5.69 25.55 -8.32
C HIS A 112 5.47 25.64 -6.81
N GLN A 113 6.16 24.82 -6.00
CA GLN A 113 6.10 24.86 -4.53
C GLN A 113 4.69 24.68 -3.93
N SER A 114 3.77 24.03 -4.66
CA SER A 114 2.38 23.90 -4.23
C SER A 114 2.16 22.81 -3.17
N LEU A 115 3.14 21.93 -2.96
CA LEU A 115 3.04 20.78 -2.06
C LEU A 115 2.70 21.20 -0.63
N MET A 116 3.40 22.20 -0.10
CA MET A 116 3.21 22.68 1.27
C MET A 116 1.92 23.49 1.43
N LEU A 117 1.59 24.31 0.43
CA LEU A 117 0.33 25.05 0.41
C LEU A 117 -0.87 24.09 0.50
N THR A 118 -0.92 23.07 -0.37
CA THR A 118 -1.99 22.06 -0.32
C THR A 118 -1.99 21.29 1.01
N LEU A 119 -0.82 20.90 1.53
CA LEU A 119 -0.77 20.17 2.81
C LEU A 119 -1.30 21.01 3.99
N ASN A 120 -0.99 22.31 4.01
CA ASN A 120 -1.51 23.23 5.02
C ASN A 120 -3.03 23.38 4.91
N MET A 121 -3.58 23.48 3.69
CA MET A 121 -5.02 23.50 3.50
C MET A 121 -5.70 22.20 3.95
N VAL A 122 -5.09 21.04 3.68
CA VAL A 122 -5.55 19.73 4.19
C VAL A 122 -5.59 19.73 5.72
N LYS A 123 -4.55 20.27 6.35
CA LYS A 123 -4.48 20.39 7.81
C LYS A 123 -5.59 21.29 8.37
N SER A 124 -5.82 22.46 7.77
CA SER A 124 -6.85 23.41 8.23
C SER A 124 -8.28 22.91 7.99
N ASN A 125 -8.50 22.05 7.00
CA ASN A 125 -9.82 21.51 6.64
C ASN A 125 -10.04 20.07 7.10
N SER A 126 -9.30 19.56 8.10
CA SER A 126 -9.30 18.13 8.47
C SER A 126 -10.65 17.58 8.95
N HIS A 127 -11.60 18.44 9.32
CA HIS A 127 -12.96 18.08 9.76
C HIS A 127 -14.05 18.54 8.77
N ASN A 128 -13.71 19.35 7.77
CA ASN A 128 -14.65 19.81 6.76
C ASN A 128 -14.55 18.92 5.53
N PHE A 129 -15.25 17.78 5.53
CA PHE A 129 -15.15 16.76 4.49
C PHE A 129 -15.53 17.25 3.08
N ARG A 130 -16.39 18.28 2.98
CA ARG A 130 -16.73 18.91 1.70
C ARG A 130 -15.50 19.55 1.05
N ASN A 131 -14.69 20.24 1.84
CA ASN A 131 -13.47 20.90 1.39
C ASN A 131 -12.27 19.94 1.36
N LEU A 132 -12.25 18.96 2.26
CA LEU A 132 -11.16 18.02 2.40
C LEU A 132 -11.03 17.06 1.20
N GLN A 133 -12.15 16.58 0.67
CA GLN A 133 -12.14 15.61 -0.43
C GLN A 133 -11.34 16.06 -1.67
N PRO A 134 -11.54 17.27 -2.23
CA PRO A 134 -10.73 17.74 -3.36
C PRO A 134 -9.26 17.93 -2.96
N LEU A 135 -8.98 18.39 -1.75
CA LEU A 135 -7.60 18.56 -1.24
C LEU A 135 -6.86 17.22 -1.14
N LEU A 136 -7.49 16.18 -0.57
CA LEU A 136 -6.94 14.83 -0.50
C LEU A 136 -6.76 14.20 -1.89
N SER A 137 -7.66 14.51 -2.82
CA SER A 137 -7.57 14.05 -4.21
C SER A 137 -6.36 14.65 -4.93
N VAL A 138 -6.11 15.95 -4.75
CA VAL A 138 -4.92 16.62 -5.27
C VAL A 138 -3.65 16.08 -4.60
N LEU A 139 -3.66 15.94 -3.26
CA LEU A 139 -2.54 15.38 -2.51
C LEU A 139 -2.20 13.94 -2.98
N LYS A 140 -3.20 13.14 -3.34
CA LYS A 140 -2.99 11.79 -3.89
C LYS A 140 -2.20 11.83 -5.19
N MET A 141 -2.53 12.77 -6.08
CA MET A 141 -1.77 12.95 -7.32
C MET A 141 -0.34 13.39 -7.02
N TYR A 142 -0.11 14.22 -6.00
CA TYR A 142 1.26 14.55 -5.58
C TYR A 142 2.03 13.33 -5.05
N THR A 143 1.42 12.57 -4.13
CA THR A 143 2.07 11.42 -3.47
C THR A 143 2.26 10.22 -4.40
N SER A 144 1.60 10.18 -5.56
CA SER A 144 1.90 9.18 -6.59
C SER A 144 3.35 9.22 -7.10
N ASN A 145 4.02 10.38 -6.98
CA ASN A 145 5.45 10.52 -7.24
C ASN A 145 6.28 10.25 -5.96
N SER A 146 7.27 9.37 -6.04
CA SER A 146 8.06 8.91 -4.90
C SER A 146 8.87 10.01 -4.21
N VAL A 147 9.36 11.00 -4.95
CA VAL A 147 10.13 12.13 -4.39
C VAL A 147 9.20 13.04 -3.59
N ASN A 148 8.04 13.38 -4.16
CA ASN A 148 7.03 14.19 -3.48
C ASN A 148 6.49 13.48 -2.24
N ALA A 149 6.23 12.17 -2.33
CA ALA A 149 5.75 11.38 -1.21
C ALA A 149 6.76 11.35 -0.05
N SER A 150 8.05 11.21 -0.37
CA SER A 150 9.15 11.27 0.61
C SER A 150 9.26 12.65 1.25
N TYR A 151 9.14 13.72 0.45
CA TYR A 151 9.16 15.09 0.93
C TYR A 151 7.99 15.38 1.88
N LEU A 152 6.75 15.11 1.45
CA LEU A 152 5.55 15.34 2.26
C LEU A 152 5.62 14.61 3.61
N GLY A 153 6.10 13.35 3.63
CA GLY A 153 6.25 12.59 4.86
C GLY A 153 7.29 13.18 5.84
N LYS A 154 8.29 13.92 5.35
CA LYS A 154 9.20 14.71 6.21
C LYS A 154 8.46 15.91 6.85
N HIS A 155 7.46 16.46 6.18
CA HIS A 155 6.68 17.62 6.62
C HIS A 155 5.40 17.23 7.37
N ASN A 156 5.49 16.24 8.26
CA ASN A 156 4.41 15.82 9.17
C ASN A 156 3.11 15.33 8.51
N SER A 157 3.11 15.05 7.20
CA SER A 157 1.90 14.60 6.49
C SER A 157 1.36 13.26 7.00
N ILE A 158 2.23 12.36 7.48
CA ILE A 158 1.85 11.05 8.04
C ILE A 158 0.93 11.23 9.25
N ASN A 159 1.30 12.12 10.18
CA ASN A 159 0.50 12.44 11.35
C ASN A 159 -0.84 13.08 10.96
N ILE A 160 -0.81 14.01 10.00
CA ILE A 160 -2.04 14.64 9.46
C ILE A 160 -2.97 13.58 8.86
N MET A 161 -2.44 12.59 8.13
CA MET A 161 -3.26 11.49 7.60
C MET A 161 -3.89 10.66 8.72
N PHE A 162 -3.16 10.32 9.79
CA PHE A 162 -3.74 9.59 10.93
C PHE A 162 -4.86 10.39 11.63
N LYS A 163 -4.67 11.71 11.81
CA LYS A 163 -5.73 12.59 12.35
C LYS A 163 -6.99 12.56 11.49
N ILE A 164 -6.83 12.65 10.17
CA ILE A 164 -7.96 12.60 9.22
C ILE A 164 -8.63 11.22 9.25
N ILE A 165 -7.84 10.14 9.22
CA ILE A 165 -8.35 8.75 9.29
C ILE A 165 -9.20 8.57 10.54
N SER A 166 -8.75 9.08 11.68
CA SER A 166 -9.52 9.06 12.93
C SER A 166 -10.80 9.89 12.85
N ALA A 167 -10.75 11.07 12.21
CA ALA A 167 -11.90 11.96 12.07
C ALA A 167 -12.98 11.44 11.09
N CYS A 168 -12.59 10.68 10.06
CA CYS A 168 -13.53 10.14 9.06
C CYS A 168 -14.60 9.22 9.67
N GLY A 169 -14.21 8.47 10.71
CA GLY A 169 -15.04 7.43 11.31
C GLY A 169 -15.63 6.49 10.24
N ARG A 170 -16.92 6.16 10.40
CA ARG A 170 -17.65 5.24 9.50
C ARG A 170 -18.50 5.95 8.44
N ARG A 171 -18.67 7.27 8.55
CA ARG A 171 -19.55 8.05 7.67
C ARG A 171 -18.82 8.57 6.43
N HIS A 172 -17.54 8.88 6.55
CA HIS A 172 -16.75 9.53 5.51
C HIS A 172 -15.78 8.55 4.82
N THR A 173 -16.33 7.49 4.23
CA THR A 173 -15.56 6.38 3.66
C THR A 173 -14.77 6.78 2.41
N VAL A 174 -15.25 7.76 1.65
CA VAL A 174 -14.55 8.31 0.47
C VAL A 174 -13.26 9.01 0.90
N ASP A 175 -13.36 9.90 1.90
CA ASP A 175 -12.22 10.63 2.45
C ASP A 175 -11.23 9.69 3.15
N LEU A 176 -11.74 8.70 3.90
CA LEU A 176 -10.93 7.66 4.53
C LEU A 176 -10.10 6.90 3.48
N LYS A 177 -10.73 6.49 2.37
CA LYS A 177 -10.04 5.83 1.26
C LYS A 177 -8.94 6.73 0.68
N LEU A 178 -9.22 8.01 0.45
CA LEU A 178 -8.21 8.94 -0.07
C LEU A 178 -7.05 9.17 0.91
N ALA A 179 -7.32 9.26 2.22
CA ALA A 179 -6.30 9.40 3.24
C ALA A 179 -5.40 8.15 3.32
N LEU A 180 -5.99 6.95 3.26
CA LEU A 180 -5.25 5.68 3.22
C LEU A 180 -4.45 5.52 1.92
N GLU A 181 -4.97 5.94 0.77
CA GLU A 181 -4.24 5.94 -0.51
C GLU A 181 -3.00 6.86 -0.44
N ASN A 182 -3.14 8.05 0.13
CA ASN A 182 -2.02 8.97 0.38
C ASN A 182 -0.98 8.34 1.33
N LEU A 183 -1.43 7.75 2.44
CA LEU A 183 -0.54 7.10 3.41
C LEU A 183 0.19 5.89 2.80
N ASN A 184 -0.50 5.08 1.99
CA ASN A 184 0.08 3.98 1.24
C ASN A 184 1.17 4.47 0.25
N ASN A 185 0.89 5.55 -0.49
CA ASN A 185 1.88 6.14 -1.39
C ASN A 185 3.12 6.65 -0.64
N MET A 186 2.94 7.32 0.49
CA MET A 186 4.04 7.84 1.31
C MET A 186 4.89 6.72 1.92
N THR A 187 4.27 5.63 2.36
CA THR A 187 4.97 4.51 3.02
C THR A 187 5.74 3.61 2.07
N LYS A 188 5.57 3.74 0.75
CA LYS A 188 6.50 3.12 -0.23
C LYS A 188 7.95 3.60 -0.03
N SER A 189 8.14 4.80 0.51
CA SER A 189 9.47 5.31 0.90
C SER A 189 9.94 4.72 2.23
N LYS A 190 11.18 4.22 2.23
CA LYS A 190 11.82 3.62 3.42
C LYS A 190 11.85 4.58 4.61
N SER A 191 12.17 5.85 4.37
CA SER A 191 12.26 6.87 5.44
C SER A 191 10.90 7.17 6.07
N ASN A 192 9.84 7.27 5.26
CA ASN A 192 8.48 7.47 5.75
C ASN A 192 7.93 6.25 6.47
N SER A 193 8.21 5.04 5.98
CA SER A 193 7.89 3.81 6.70
C SER A 193 8.54 3.80 8.09
N ALA A 194 9.82 4.19 8.19
CA ALA A 194 10.50 4.27 9.48
C ALA A 194 9.87 5.32 10.40
N ARG A 195 9.48 6.49 9.88
CA ARG A 195 8.75 7.52 10.63
C ARG A 195 7.41 7.00 11.18
N LEU A 196 6.62 6.32 10.34
CA LEU A 196 5.35 5.73 10.75
C LEU A 196 5.55 4.70 11.87
N VAL A 197 6.57 3.84 11.75
CA VAL A 197 6.92 2.87 12.79
C VAL A 197 7.30 3.60 14.09
N GLY A 198 8.17 4.59 14.02
CA GLY A 198 8.65 5.34 15.20
C GLY A 198 7.57 6.12 15.96
N MET A 199 6.46 6.47 15.30
CA MET A 199 5.32 7.13 15.96
C MET A 199 4.23 6.16 16.46
N GLY A 200 4.51 4.85 16.48
CA GLY A 200 3.54 3.85 16.92
C GLY A 200 2.37 3.65 15.95
N GLY A 201 2.62 3.81 14.64
CA GLY A 201 1.58 3.65 13.62
C GLY A 201 1.18 2.19 13.35
N VAL A 202 2.00 1.20 13.72
CA VAL A 202 1.71 -0.23 13.45
C VAL A 202 0.51 -0.74 14.25
N PRO A 203 0.46 -0.58 15.59
CA PRO A 203 -0.73 -0.95 16.36
C PRO A 203 -2.00 -0.21 15.89
N GLN A 204 -1.89 1.07 15.54
CA GLN A 204 -3.03 1.86 15.05
C GLN A 204 -3.60 1.31 13.74
N LEU A 205 -2.74 0.88 12.81
CA LEU A 205 -3.17 0.27 11.56
C LEU A 205 -3.79 -1.11 11.77
N LEU A 206 -3.25 -1.92 12.69
CA LEU A 206 -3.83 -3.22 13.04
C LEU A 206 -5.21 -3.07 13.67
N ALA A 207 -5.36 -2.15 14.62
CA ALA A 207 -6.66 -1.83 15.23
C ALA A 207 -7.67 -1.37 14.17
N LEU A 208 -7.26 -0.44 13.29
CA LEU A 208 -8.11 0.01 12.18
C LEU A 208 -8.51 -1.15 11.26
N HIS A 209 -7.60 -2.09 10.97
CA HIS A 209 -7.92 -3.25 10.14
C HIS A 209 -8.95 -4.16 10.82
N ALA A 210 -8.77 -4.45 12.11
CA ALA A 210 -9.67 -5.28 12.90
C ALA A 210 -11.07 -4.65 13.04
N ASP A 211 -11.14 -3.35 13.33
CA ASP A 211 -12.40 -2.61 13.45
C ASP A 211 -13.24 -2.67 12.17
N TRP A 212 -12.58 -2.51 11.01
CA TRP A 212 -13.26 -2.61 9.73
C TRP A 212 -13.61 -4.05 9.36
N GLN A 213 -12.79 -5.04 9.72
CA GLN A 213 -13.10 -6.48 9.52
C GLN A 213 -14.37 -6.87 10.28
N ALA A 214 -14.43 -6.58 11.58
CA ALA A 214 -15.54 -6.98 12.45
C ALA A 214 -16.91 -6.45 11.97
N MET A 215 -16.92 -5.32 11.26
CA MET A 215 -18.14 -4.66 10.80
C MET A 215 -18.47 -4.91 9.32
N ASP A 216 -17.52 -5.40 8.52
CA ASP A 216 -17.66 -5.56 7.06
C ASP A 216 -18.15 -6.96 6.66
N ILE A 217 -19.25 -7.39 7.30
CA ILE A 217 -19.90 -8.71 7.08
C ILE A 217 -20.30 -8.91 5.61
N LYS A 218 -20.65 -7.82 4.92
CA LYS A 218 -21.06 -7.83 3.50
C LYS A 218 -19.93 -7.48 2.52
N HIS A 219 -18.69 -7.36 3.01
CA HIS A 219 -17.50 -7.09 2.20
C HIS A 219 -17.61 -5.83 1.31
N ARG A 220 -18.35 -4.82 1.76
CA ARG A 220 -18.53 -3.54 1.04
C ARG A 220 -17.32 -2.61 1.18
N PHE A 221 -16.47 -2.85 2.18
CA PHE A 221 -15.36 -1.99 2.54
C PHE A 221 -13.99 -2.67 2.35
N LEU A 222 -13.92 -3.71 1.51
CA LEU A 222 -12.69 -4.42 1.16
C LEU A 222 -11.55 -3.48 0.72
N LEU A 223 -11.86 -2.41 -0.03
CA LEU A 223 -10.84 -1.46 -0.49
C LEU A 223 -10.16 -0.70 0.66
N ILE A 224 -10.90 -0.37 1.73
CA ILE A 224 -10.36 0.29 2.91
C ILE A 224 -9.42 -0.69 3.61
N ARG A 225 -9.90 -1.90 3.89
CA ARG A 225 -9.13 -2.96 4.55
C ARG A 225 -7.86 -3.31 3.76
N LYS A 226 -7.97 -3.43 2.43
CA LYS A 226 -6.85 -3.66 1.51
C LYS A 226 -5.83 -2.53 1.53
N SER A 227 -6.29 -1.29 1.66
CA SER A 227 -5.38 -0.14 1.75
C SER A 227 -4.56 -0.19 3.03
N VAL A 228 -5.18 -0.55 4.16
CA VAL A 228 -4.49 -0.76 5.44
C VAL A 228 -3.44 -1.87 5.33
N LEU A 229 -3.80 -3.04 4.78
CA LEU A 229 -2.83 -4.13 4.57
C LEU A 229 -1.69 -3.74 3.63
N ASN A 230 -1.94 -2.95 2.59
CA ASN A 230 -0.86 -2.48 1.72
C ASN A 230 0.12 -1.55 2.45
N ILE A 231 -0.37 -0.70 3.36
CA ILE A 231 0.50 0.11 4.22
C ILE A 231 1.34 -0.81 5.12
N LEU A 232 0.73 -1.78 5.79
CA LEU A 232 1.42 -2.80 6.60
C LEU A 232 2.48 -3.58 5.79
N LYS A 233 2.16 -3.94 4.55
CA LYS A 233 3.09 -4.61 3.63
C LYS A 233 4.31 -3.73 3.28
N ASN A 234 4.13 -2.43 3.14
CA ASN A 234 5.23 -1.50 2.85
C ASN A 234 6.16 -1.35 4.07
N ILE A 235 5.59 -1.14 5.25
CA ILE A 235 6.37 -0.91 6.48
C ILE A 235 7.14 -2.16 6.91
N THR A 236 6.61 -3.36 6.64
CA THR A 236 7.26 -4.65 6.96
C THR A 236 8.40 -5.01 6.01
N ASN A 237 8.71 -4.15 5.03
CA ASN A 237 10.01 -4.21 4.35
C ASN A 237 11.17 -3.76 5.26
N LEU A 238 10.88 -3.07 6.37
CA LEU A 238 11.85 -2.70 7.39
C LEU A 238 11.92 -3.75 8.49
N LYS A 239 13.13 -4.05 8.98
CA LYS A 239 13.31 -4.90 10.18
C LYS A 239 12.60 -4.32 11.41
N SER A 240 12.67 -2.99 11.61
CA SER A 240 11.94 -2.32 12.68
C SER A 240 10.43 -2.43 12.52
N GLY A 241 9.91 -2.38 11.28
CA GLY A 241 8.49 -2.60 10.99
C GLY A 241 8.05 -4.04 11.24
N GLN A 242 8.89 -5.02 10.90
CA GLN A 242 8.63 -6.44 11.22
C GLN A 242 8.56 -6.66 12.74
N LYS A 243 9.53 -6.12 13.47
CA LYS A 243 9.56 -6.19 14.94
C LYS A 243 8.33 -5.51 15.56
N ALA A 244 7.99 -4.30 15.12
CA ALA A 244 6.81 -3.59 15.62
C ALA A 244 5.49 -4.33 15.31
N LEU A 245 5.41 -5.04 14.17
CA LEU A 245 4.25 -5.89 13.86
C LEU A 245 4.17 -7.10 14.80
N GLN A 246 5.31 -7.74 15.10
CA GLN A 246 5.37 -8.87 16.04
C GLN A 246 4.98 -8.43 17.45
N GLU A 247 5.54 -7.33 17.94
CA GLU A 247 5.25 -6.77 19.27
C GLU A 247 3.77 -6.37 19.43
N ALA A 248 3.12 -5.96 18.34
CA ALA A 248 1.70 -5.64 18.31
C ALA A 248 0.78 -6.87 18.12
N GLY A 249 1.32 -8.10 18.19
CA GLY A 249 0.53 -9.32 17.96
C GLY A 249 0.02 -9.49 16.52
N GLY A 250 0.55 -8.71 15.57
CA GLY A 250 -0.01 -8.59 14.24
C GLY A 250 0.06 -9.87 13.41
N ILE A 251 0.97 -10.80 13.71
CA ILE A 251 1.02 -12.11 13.03
C ILE A 251 -0.24 -12.92 13.36
N GLN A 252 -0.59 -13.00 14.64
CA GLN A 252 -1.76 -13.74 15.09
C GLN A 252 -3.04 -13.13 14.52
N ILE A 253 -3.19 -11.79 14.64
CA ILE A 253 -4.35 -11.06 14.11
C ILE A 253 -4.52 -11.33 12.60
N LEU A 254 -3.43 -11.28 11.83
CA LEU A 254 -3.49 -11.51 10.38
C LEU A 254 -3.76 -12.98 10.03
N TYR A 255 -3.30 -13.92 10.85
CA TYR A 255 -3.56 -15.35 10.66
C TYR A 255 -5.04 -15.68 10.89
N GLU A 256 -5.61 -15.22 12.01
CA GLU A 256 -7.02 -15.42 12.35
C GLU A 256 -7.93 -14.80 11.27
N ASN A 257 -7.65 -13.55 10.87
CA ASN A 257 -8.40 -12.88 9.80
C ASN A 257 -8.29 -13.59 8.44
N ALA A 258 -7.14 -14.20 8.14
CA ALA A 258 -6.94 -14.94 6.89
C ALA A 258 -7.68 -16.28 6.91
N LEU A 259 -7.75 -16.93 8.08
CA LEU A 259 -8.48 -18.18 8.26
C LEU A 259 -10.00 -17.96 8.15
N GLU A 260 -10.53 -16.91 8.78
CA GLU A 260 -11.94 -16.53 8.64
C GLU A 260 -12.34 -16.22 7.19
N ALA A 261 -11.38 -15.73 6.40
CA ALA A 261 -11.58 -15.31 5.02
C ALA A 261 -11.27 -16.39 3.97
N SER A 262 -10.75 -17.56 4.37
CA SER A 262 -10.15 -18.53 3.43
C SER A 262 -11.14 -19.11 2.43
N ASP A 263 -12.40 -19.25 2.82
CA ASP A 263 -13.44 -19.90 2.03
C ASP A 263 -14.18 -18.91 1.11
N CYS A 264 -13.87 -17.61 1.23
CA CYS A 264 -14.49 -16.54 0.46
C CYS A 264 -13.57 -16.08 -0.68
N ARG A 265 -13.95 -16.41 -1.94
CA ARG A 265 -13.17 -16.03 -3.14
C ARG A 265 -12.93 -14.52 -3.26
N ASP A 266 -13.91 -13.69 -2.89
CA ASP A 266 -13.78 -12.23 -2.94
C ASP A 266 -12.68 -11.69 -2.00
N MET A 267 -12.30 -12.48 -0.98
CA MET A 267 -11.29 -12.13 0.00
C MET A 267 -9.89 -12.68 -0.32
N GLU A 268 -9.72 -13.42 -1.43
CA GLU A 268 -8.44 -14.03 -1.79
C GLU A 268 -7.28 -13.01 -1.82
N SER A 269 -7.52 -11.83 -2.40
CA SER A 269 -6.48 -10.79 -2.47
C SER A 269 -6.11 -10.19 -1.11
N MET A 270 -6.98 -10.32 -0.11
CA MET A 270 -6.72 -9.93 1.28
C MET A 270 -5.90 -10.99 1.99
N VAL A 271 -6.29 -12.26 1.85
CA VAL A 271 -5.55 -13.41 2.37
C VAL A 271 -4.12 -13.39 1.85
N LEU A 272 -3.93 -13.18 0.54
CA LEU A 272 -2.60 -13.09 -0.06
C LEU A 272 -1.75 -11.97 0.55
N LEU A 273 -2.32 -10.79 0.78
CA LEU A 273 -1.60 -9.68 1.43
C LEU A 273 -1.22 -10.02 2.86
N ALA A 274 -2.14 -10.61 3.63
CA ALA A 274 -1.89 -11.05 5.00
C ALA A 274 -0.77 -12.10 5.05
N THR A 275 -0.81 -13.12 4.18
CA THR A 275 0.23 -14.16 4.09
C THR A 275 1.59 -13.59 3.72
N VAL A 276 1.66 -12.62 2.79
CA VAL A 276 2.91 -11.95 2.44
C VAL A 276 3.49 -11.19 3.63
N ILE A 277 2.65 -10.49 4.39
CA ILE A 277 3.08 -9.78 5.60
C ILE A 277 3.57 -10.77 6.66
N MET A 278 2.78 -11.81 6.96
CA MET A 278 3.13 -12.84 7.92
C MET A 278 4.46 -13.51 7.57
N ARG A 279 4.67 -13.89 6.29
CA ARG A 279 5.93 -14.49 5.84
C ARG A 279 7.15 -13.60 6.06
N LYS A 280 7.01 -12.27 5.92
CA LYS A 280 8.09 -11.32 6.19
C LYS A 280 8.38 -11.17 7.68
N CYS A 281 7.37 -11.32 8.51
CA CYS A 281 7.45 -10.99 9.93
C CYS A 281 7.60 -12.21 10.82
N PHE A 282 7.35 -13.42 10.33
CA PHE A 282 7.51 -14.62 11.13
C PHE A 282 9.00 -14.79 11.52
N PRO A 283 9.31 -15.05 12.79
CA PRO A 283 10.69 -15.32 13.20
C PRO A 283 11.23 -16.51 12.42
N ARG A 284 12.51 -16.44 12.03
CA ARG A 284 13.18 -17.57 11.39
C ARG A 284 13.41 -18.65 12.43
N ASN A 285 12.47 -19.58 12.52
CA ASN A 285 12.66 -20.79 13.31
C ASN A 285 13.69 -21.66 12.59
N LYS A 286 14.68 -22.18 13.34
CA LYS A 286 15.51 -23.26 12.82
C LYS A 286 14.56 -24.42 12.54
N LEU A 287 14.72 -25.05 11.37
CA LEU A 287 14.04 -26.32 11.13
C LEU A 287 14.43 -27.29 12.25
N PRO A 288 13.54 -28.20 12.66
CA PRO A 288 13.83 -29.23 13.67
C PRO A 288 14.75 -30.31 13.07
N ILE A 289 15.86 -29.89 12.49
CA ILE A 289 16.91 -30.74 11.93
C ILE A 289 18.09 -30.67 12.88
N MET A 290 18.58 -31.84 13.30
CA MET A 290 19.71 -31.94 14.24
C MET A 290 21.03 -31.50 13.59
N SER A 291 21.12 -31.58 12.25
CA SER A 291 22.28 -31.16 11.46
C SER A 291 21.83 -30.70 10.07
N THR A 292 22.61 -29.80 9.47
CA THR A 292 22.46 -29.42 8.05
C THR A 292 23.28 -30.32 7.12
N LEU A 293 24.01 -31.30 7.68
CA LEU A 293 24.74 -32.30 6.89
C LEU A 293 23.73 -33.32 6.33
N ASN A 294 24.03 -33.81 5.13
CA ASN A 294 23.27 -34.91 4.55
C ASN A 294 23.39 -36.14 5.47
N PRO A 295 22.29 -36.81 5.86
CA PRO A 295 22.35 -38.05 6.64
C PRO A 295 23.12 -39.17 5.92
N VAL A 296 23.28 -39.05 4.60
CA VAL A 296 24.10 -39.95 3.79
C VAL A 296 25.41 -39.24 3.43
N LEU A 297 26.52 -39.76 3.96
CA LEU A 297 27.86 -39.35 3.56
C LEU A 297 28.31 -40.24 2.41
N PHE A 298 28.68 -39.63 1.28
CA PHE A 298 29.36 -40.31 0.18
C PHE A 298 30.86 -40.01 0.30
N PRO A 299 31.66 -40.91 0.90
CA PRO A 299 33.09 -40.72 0.97
C PRO A 299 33.66 -40.75 -0.45
N LEU A 300 34.30 -39.65 -0.87
CA LEU A 300 35.08 -39.64 -2.10
C LEU A 300 36.36 -40.47 -1.89
N PRO A 301 36.92 -41.09 -2.95
CA PRO A 301 38.23 -41.73 -2.89
C PRO A 301 39.28 -40.73 -2.39
N GLN A 302 40.17 -41.18 -1.51
CA GLN A 302 41.24 -40.32 -0.98
C GLN A 302 42.13 -39.85 -2.14
N SER A 303 42.20 -38.52 -2.33
CA SER A 303 43.11 -37.88 -3.27
C SER A 303 44.16 -37.12 -2.50
N ALA A 304 45.45 -37.38 -2.77
CA ALA A 304 46.56 -36.67 -2.16
C ALA A 304 46.65 -35.18 -2.59
N SER A 305 45.93 -34.80 -3.64
CA SER A 305 45.98 -33.47 -4.26
C SER A 305 44.72 -32.63 -4.07
N HIS A 306 43.65 -33.18 -3.47
CA HIS A 306 42.39 -32.46 -3.33
C HIS A 306 41.67 -32.79 -2.01
N THR A 307 41.67 -31.85 -1.08
CA THR A 307 40.80 -31.83 0.10
C THR A 307 39.46 -31.17 -0.23
N PRO A 308 38.32 -31.89 -0.18
CA PRO A 308 37.01 -31.30 -0.42
C PRO A 308 36.70 -30.14 0.52
N GLU A 309 36.18 -29.04 -0.04
CA GLU A 309 35.90 -27.80 0.72
C GLU A 309 34.93 -28.02 1.90
N CYS A 310 34.10 -29.06 1.85
CA CYS A 310 33.14 -29.39 2.91
C CYS A 310 33.81 -29.75 4.24
N TYR A 311 35.06 -30.24 4.24
CA TYR A 311 35.81 -30.53 5.46
C TYR A 311 36.20 -29.27 6.26
N PHE A 312 36.12 -28.09 5.65
CA PHE A 312 36.41 -26.80 6.31
C PHE A 312 35.16 -26.08 6.83
N LEU A 313 33.98 -26.70 6.72
CA LEU A 313 32.75 -26.11 7.26
C LEU A 313 32.76 -26.17 8.81
N PRO A 314 32.30 -25.12 9.52
CA PRO A 314 32.38 -25.03 10.98
C PRO A 314 31.74 -26.18 11.78
N ASN A 315 30.84 -26.94 11.14
CA ASN A 315 30.09 -28.05 11.74
C ASN A 315 30.42 -29.41 11.12
N PHE A 316 31.48 -29.52 10.33
CA PHE A 316 31.89 -30.81 9.79
C PHE A 316 32.53 -31.66 10.90
N PRO A 317 32.11 -32.92 11.11
CA PRO A 317 32.68 -33.75 12.15
C PRO A 317 34.16 -33.98 11.85
N ALA A 318 35.02 -33.31 12.62
CA ALA A 318 36.45 -33.52 12.56
C ALA A 318 36.76 -34.94 13.06
N ASN A 319 37.48 -35.71 12.24
CA ASN A 319 37.94 -37.09 12.47
C ASN A 319 36.91 -38.22 12.36
N GLN A 320 36.90 -38.86 11.18
CA GLN A 320 36.91 -40.33 11.10
C GLN A 320 38.08 -40.79 10.22
N GLY A 321 39.29 -40.47 10.66
CA GLY A 321 40.50 -41.14 10.22
C GLY A 321 40.90 -42.18 11.25
N LYS A 322 40.27 -43.36 11.23
CA LYS A 322 40.82 -44.66 11.67
C LYS A 322 39.80 -45.78 11.41
N SER A 323 40.16 -46.63 10.43
CA SER A 323 39.77 -48.04 10.25
C SER A 323 38.34 -48.47 10.60
N SER A 324 37.57 -48.77 9.55
CA SER A 324 36.68 -49.94 9.40
C SER A 324 36.04 -50.51 10.68
N SER A 325 34.77 -50.19 10.89
CA SER A 325 33.76 -51.19 11.27
C SER A 325 32.38 -50.62 10.97
N PHE A 326 31.53 -51.44 10.36
CA PHE A 326 30.09 -51.17 10.23
C PHE A 326 29.52 -50.92 11.63
N GLN A 327 29.19 -49.67 11.96
CA GLN A 327 28.37 -49.36 13.12
C GLN A 327 26.91 -49.39 12.69
N THR A 328 26.26 -50.52 12.97
CA THR A 328 24.81 -50.63 13.06
C THR A 328 24.34 -49.63 14.12
N TYR A 329 23.58 -48.62 13.73
CA TYR A 329 22.99 -47.69 14.69
C TYR A 329 21.94 -48.43 15.52
N GLY A 330 22.22 -48.63 16.81
CA GLY A 330 21.26 -49.09 17.82
C GLY A 330 20.14 -48.06 18.06
N PRO A 331 19.10 -48.42 18.82
CA PRO A 331 17.89 -47.63 18.92
C PRO A 331 18.14 -46.28 19.62
N ILE A 332 17.43 -45.26 19.13
CA ILE A 332 17.49 -43.85 19.54
C ILE A 332 17.25 -43.72 21.05
N PRO A 333 18.10 -43.01 21.83
CA PRO A 333 17.83 -42.77 23.24
C PRO A 333 16.67 -41.80 23.41
N SER A 334 15.64 -42.23 24.13
CA SER A 334 14.53 -41.42 24.59
C SER A 334 14.97 -40.49 25.72
N ARG A 335 15.14 -39.20 25.43
CA ARG A 335 15.17 -38.15 26.46
C ARG A 335 14.59 -36.83 25.93
N PHE A 336 13.26 -36.80 25.82
CA PHE A 336 12.47 -35.58 25.76
C PHE A 336 11.50 -35.59 26.95
N THR A 337 11.89 -34.93 28.02
CA THR A 337 10.97 -34.57 29.10
C THR A 337 11.01 -33.05 29.24
N GLN A 338 10.22 -32.36 28.41
CA GLN A 338 9.51 -31.09 28.67
C GLN A 338 9.10 -30.38 27.35
N THR A 339 8.18 -30.94 26.56
CA THR A 339 7.37 -30.21 25.53
C THR A 339 6.20 -31.07 25.01
N SER A 340 5.51 -31.81 25.87
CA SER A 340 4.52 -32.82 25.43
C SER A 340 3.29 -32.25 24.71
N SER A 341 2.91 -30.98 24.88
CA SER A 341 1.69 -30.42 24.27
C SER A 341 1.89 -29.94 22.82
N LEU A 342 3.04 -29.34 22.49
CA LEU A 342 3.30 -28.78 21.16
C LEU A 342 3.76 -29.87 20.18
N GLU A 343 4.55 -30.84 20.65
CA GLU A 343 4.99 -31.97 19.83
C GLU A 343 3.83 -32.89 19.45
N ASN A 344 2.89 -33.15 20.38
CA ASN A 344 1.69 -33.92 20.07
C ASN A 344 0.78 -33.20 19.07
N PHE A 345 0.65 -31.87 19.16
CA PHE A 345 -0.15 -31.07 18.24
C PHE A 345 0.44 -31.04 16.81
N ILE A 346 1.76 -30.85 16.70
CA ILE A 346 2.45 -30.81 15.41
C ILE A 346 2.52 -32.21 14.78
N SER A 347 2.79 -33.25 15.58
CA SER A 347 2.85 -34.64 15.12
C SER A 347 1.49 -35.12 14.58
N ASP A 348 0.39 -34.81 15.28
CA ASP A 348 -0.97 -35.17 14.85
C ASP A 348 -1.36 -34.46 13.52
N LYS A 349 -1.01 -33.18 13.36
CA LYS A 349 -1.25 -32.43 12.12
C LYS A 349 -0.40 -32.91 10.96
N VAL A 350 0.88 -33.20 11.18
CA VAL A 350 1.79 -33.71 10.15
C VAL A 350 1.41 -35.14 9.75
N GLY A 351 1.01 -35.98 10.71
CA GLY A 351 0.49 -37.32 10.46
C GLY A 351 -0.73 -37.30 9.55
N LYS A 352 -1.72 -36.43 9.84
CA LYS A 352 -2.93 -36.27 9.01
C LYS A 352 -2.63 -35.81 7.60
N VAL A 353 -1.66 -34.91 7.41
CA VAL A 353 -1.23 -34.45 6.07
C VAL A 353 -0.52 -35.58 5.31
N CYS A 354 0.35 -36.34 5.99
CA CYS A 354 1.03 -37.48 5.40
C CYS A 354 0.06 -38.60 5.02
N GLU A 355 -0.95 -38.90 5.84
CA GLU A 355 -2.00 -39.89 5.52
C GLU A 355 -2.90 -39.42 4.38
N ALA A 356 -3.31 -38.15 4.36
CA ALA A 356 -4.07 -37.58 3.26
C ALA A 356 -3.29 -37.66 1.94
N PHE A 357 -1.99 -37.35 1.97
CA PHE A 357 -1.12 -37.48 0.80
C PHE A 357 -0.95 -38.93 0.37
N LYS A 358 -0.80 -39.87 1.32
CA LYS A 358 -0.69 -41.30 1.03
C LYS A 358 -1.97 -41.88 0.44
N SER A 359 -3.14 -41.45 0.94
CA SER A 359 -4.46 -41.80 0.40
C SER A 359 -4.67 -41.23 -1.01
N LEU A 360 -4.19 -40.00 -1.28
CA LEU A 360 -4.21 -39.40 -2.61
C LEU A 360 -3.32 -40.17 -3.61
N MET A 361 -2.15 -40.61 -3.16
CA MET A 361 -1.22 -41.41 -3.97
C MET A 361 -1.72 -42.84 -4.21
N GLN A 362 -2.46 -43.42 -3.27
CA GLN A 362 -3.07 -44.75 -3.41
C GLN A 362 -4.31 -44.73 -4.31
N SER A 363 -5.13 -43.67 -4.25
CA SER A 363 -6.28 -43.47 -5.14
C SER A 363 -5.90 -43.06 -6.57
N GLY A 364 -4.69 -42.53 -6.77
CA GLY A 364 -4.15 -42.23 -8.10
C GLY A 364 -3.74 -43.46 -8.93
N ASN A 365 -3.55 -44.62 -8.29
CA ASN A 365 -3.20 -45.86 -9.01
C ASN A 365 -4.39 -46.57 -9.67
N ASP A 366 -5.64 -46.16 -9.37
CA ASP A 366 -6.85 -46.72 -10.02
C ASP A 366 -7.31 -45.95 -11.26
N ILE A 367 -6.68 -44.83 -11.60
CA ILE A 367 -7.09 -43.97 -12.74
C ILE A 367 -6.24 -44.21 -14.00
N VAL A 368 -5.11 -44.91 -13.90
CA VAL A 368 -4.24 -45.22 -15.06
C VAL A 368 -4.74 -46.43 -15.88
N GLY A 369 -5.79 -47.13 -15.41
CA GLY A 369 -6.39 -48.30 -16.10
C GLY A 369 -7.63 -48.02 -16.96
N ARG A 370 -8.07 -46.78 -17.16
CA ARG A 370 -9.31 -46.45 -17.92
C ARG A 370 -9.13 -45.65 -19.21
N TRP A 371 -7.92 -45.63 -19.76
CA TRP A 371 -7.66 -45.14 -21.12
C TRP A 371 -6.74 -46.12 -21.87
N CYS A 372 -7.30 -47.30 -22.16
CA CYS A 372 -7.02 -48.05 -23.39
C CYS A 372 -8.37 -48.21 -24.10
#